data_AF-A0A956I0S0-F1
#
_entry.id   AF-A0A956I0S0-F1
#
_cell.length_a   1.000
_cell.length_b   1.000
_cell.length_c   1.000
_cell.angle_alpha   90.00
_cell.angle_beta   90.00
_cell.angle_gamma   90.00
#
_symmetry.space_group_name_H-M   'P 1'
#
loop_
_entity.id
_entity.type
_entity.pdbx_description
1 polymer ?
#
loop_
_entity_poly.entity_id
_entity_poly.type
_entity_poly.pdbx_seq_one_letter_code
_entity_poly.pdbx_strand_id
1 'polypeptide(L)' 'MTVVSWNGVELPEEMRSLPTDRYLVVADDEVPALSSDQEAGLEEALSSIRAGRGVPLSDARDRVSAALRR' A
#
# COMPACT_ATOMS: atom_id res chain seq x y z
N MET A 1 -20.23 10.27 -0.61
CA MET A 1 -18.77 10.31 -0.82
C MET A 1 -18.32 8.88 -0.96
N THR A 2 -17.75 8.51 -2.10
CA THR A 2 -17.27 7.14 -2.35
C THR A 2 -15.76 7.14 -2.20
N VAL A 3 -15.23 6.35 -1.27
CA VAL A 3 -13.80 6.13 -1.12
C VAL A 3 -13.44 4.91 -1.97
N VAL A 4 -12.41 5.03 -2.79
CA VAL A 4 -11.92 3.95 -3.65
C VAL A 4 -10.47 3.66 -3.34
N SER A 5 -10.13 2.39 -3.19
CA SER A 5 -8.73 1.97 -3.09
C SER A 5 -8.14 1.89 -4.50
N TRP A 6 -7.41 2.93 -4.91
CA TRP A 6 -6.89 3.04 -6.26
C TRP A 6 -5.36 3.15 -6.29
N ASN A 7 -4.71 2.28 -7.08
CA ASN A 7 -3.26 2.32 -7.30
C ASN A 7 -2.82 3.35 -8.36
N GLY A 8 -3.75 4.14 -8.90
CA GLY A 8 -3.49 5.16 -9.94
C GLY A 8 -3.34 4.60 -11.36
N VAL A 9 -3.42 3.28 -11.54
CA VAL A 9 -3.20 2.61 -12.84
C VAL A 9 -4.46 1.87 -13.29
N GLU A 10 -5.00 1.00 -12.45
CA GLU A 10 -6.12 0.14 -12.79
C GLU A 10 -7.43 0.79 -12.35
N LEU A 11 -8.40 0.93 -13.27
CA LEU A 11 -9.70 1.49 -12.92
C LEU A 11 -10.38 0.60 -11.84
N PRO A 12 -10.75 1.14 -10.66
CA PRO A 12 -11.47 0.38 -9.63
C PRO A 12 -12.86 -0.06 -10.11
N GLU A 13 -13.38 -1.17 -9.60
CA GLU A 13 -14.71 -1.68 -9.97
C GLU A 13 -15.83 -0.69 -9.62
N GLU A 14 -15.65 0.01 -8.51
CA GLU A 14 -16.55 1.03 -8.00
C GLU A 14 -16.69 2.19 -8.97
N MET A 15 -15.67 2.46 -9.80
CA MET A 15 -15.73 3.51 -10.84
C MET A 15 -16.39 3.01 -12.13
N ARG A 16 -16.41 1.69 -12.38
CA ARG A 16 -17.02 1.12 -13.59
C ARG A 16 -18.54 1.20 -13.58
N SER A 17 -19.15 1.21 -12.40
CA SER A 17 -20.62 1.27 -12.23
C SER A 17 -21.17 2.69 -12.17
N LEU A 18 -20.31 3.71 -12.22
CA LEU A 18 -20.73 5.09 -12.14
C LEU A 18 -21.45 5.54 -13.42
N PRO A 19 -22.51 6.37 -13.30
CA PRO A 19 -23.13 7.03 -14.44
C PRO A 19 -22.12 7.83 -15.28
N THR A 20 -22.46 8.12 -16.52
CA THR A 20 -21.63 9.01 -17.35
C THR A 20 -21.79 10.44 -16.86
N ASP A 21 -20.79 10.93 -16.12
CA ASP A 21 -20.71 12.30 -15.64
C ASP A 21 -19.25 12.69 -15.31
N ARG A 22 -19.03 13.89 -14.78
CA ARG A 22 -17.73 14.40 -14.35
C ARG A 22 -17.49 14.08 -12.87
N TYR A 23 -16.41 13.37 -12.61
CA TYR A 23 -15.97 13.00 -11.26
C TYR A 23 -14.65 13.69 -10.89
N LEU A 24 -14.51 14.08 -9.63
CA LEU A 24 -13.26 14.53 -9.04
C LEU A 24 -12.68 13.40 -8.18
N VAL A 25 -11.41 13.07 -8.42
CA VAL A 25 -10.64 12.16 -7.55
C VAL A 25 -9.68 13.00 -6.75
N VAL A 26 -9.75 12.88 -5.42
CA VAL A 26 -8.84 13.54 -4.48
C VAL A 26 -8.16 12.44 -3.68
N ALA A 27 -6.86 12.57 -3.45
CA ALA A 27 -6.17 11.68 -2.53
C ALA A 27 -6.79 11.84 -1.14
N ASP A 28 -7.09 10.73 -0.50
CA ASP A 28 -7.44 10.77 0.90
C ASP A 28 -6.16 11.02 1.70
N ASP A 29 -6.09 12.17 2.39
CA ASP A 29 -4.97 12.53 3.25
C ASP A 29 -5.03 11.77 4.59
N GLU A 30 -6.12 11.02 4.86
CA GLU A 30 -6.19 10.10 5.99
C GLU A 30 -5.28 8.89 5.74
N VAL A 31 -4.06 8.96 6.29
CA VAL A 31 -3.18 7.80 6.38
C VAL A 31 -3.78 6.83 7.41
N PRO A 32 -4.12 5.58 7.04
CA PRO A 32 -4.63 4.62 8.00
C PRO A 32 -3.59 4.39 9.10
N ALA A 33 -4.02 4.48 10.35
CA ALA A 33 -3.16 4.19 11.49
C ALA A 33 -2.70 2.73 11.44
N LEU A 34 -1.42 2.50 11.68
CA LEU A 34 -0.90 1.15 11.84
C LEU A 34 -1.50 0.51 13.09
N SER A 35 -1.85 -0.78 13.00
CA SER A 35 -2.11 -1.56 14.21
C SER A 35 -0.84 -1.67 15.05
N SER A 36 -0.97 -1.99 16.34
CA SER A 36 0.20 -2.17 17.21
C SER A 36 1.18 -3.21 16.67
N ASP A 37 0.67 -4.29 16.07
CA ASP A 37 1.50 -5.33 15.46
C ASP A 37 2.22 -4.84 14.20
N GLN A 38 1.55 -4.02 13.40
CA GLN A 38 2.15 -3.41 12.20
C GLN A 38 3.24 -2.40 12.57
N GLU A 39 3.00 -1.59 13.59
CA GLU A 39 3.99 -0.63 14.12
C GLU A 39 5.22 -1.37 14.66
N ALA A 40 5.01 -2.40 15.50
CA ALA A 40 6.10 -3.20 16.05
C ALA A 40 6.93 -3.88 14.95
N GLY A 41 6.28 -4.44 13.92
CA GLY A 41 6.96 -5.02 12.77
C GLY A 41 7.77 -4.00 11.96
N LEU A 42 7.23 -2.78 11.81
CA LEU A 42 7.94 -1.68 11.14
C LEU A 42 9.17 -1.24 11.95
N GLU A 43 9.04 -1.06 13.26
CA GLU A 43 10.16 -0.73 14.15
C GLU A 43 11.27 -1.77 14.11
N GLU A 44 10.90 -3.06 14.13
CA GLU A 44 11.84 -4.17 14.02
C GLU A 44 12.59 -4.14 12.68
N ALA A 45 11.86 -3.95 11.57
CA ALA A 45 12.45 -3.87 10.23
C ALA A 45 13.45 -2.71 10.13
N LEU A 46 13.09 -1.53 10.64
CA LEU A 46 13.96 -0.35 10.66
C LEU A 46 15.20 -0.59 11.52
N SER A 47 15.05 -1.22 12.69
CA SER A 47 16.16 -1.60 13.56
C SER A 47 17.13 -2.57 12.85
N SER A 48 16.59 -3.54 12.12
CA SER A 48 17.39 -4.50 11.34
C SER A 48 18.21 -3.83 10.24
N ILE A 49 17.61 -2.88 9.52
CA ILE A 49 18.32 -2.10 8.49
C ILE A 49 19.44 -1.27 9.13
N ARG A 50 19.17 -0.57 10.24
CA ARG A 50 20.18 0.23 10.96
C ARG A 50 21.34 -0.63 11.48
N ALA A 51 21.08 -1.89 11.81
CA ALA A 51 22.10 -2.87 12.20
C ALA A 51 22.86 -3.51 11.02
N GLY A 52 22.67 -3.02 9.80
CA GLY A 52 23.37 -3.50 8.60
C GLY A 52 22.83 -4.81 8.02
N ARG A 53 21.65 -5.27 8.47
CA ARG A 53 21.00 -6.50 7.97
C ARG A 53 20.00 -6.23 6.83
N GLY A 54 20.10 -5.07 6.19
CA GLY A 54 19.32 -4.76 4.99
C GLY A 54 19.70 -5.68 3.82
N VAL A 55 18.77 -5.86 2.89
CA VAL A 55 19.00 -6.52 1.60
C VAL A 55 18.78 -5.52 0.46
N PRO A 56 19.33 -5.76 -0.74
CA PRO A 56 19.03 -4.95 -1.91
C PRO A 56 17.52 -4.86 -2.18
N LEU A 57 17.06 -3.71 -2.65
CA LEU A 57 15.64 -3.44 -2.89
C LEU A 57 15.00 -4.43 -3.87
N SER A 58 15.73 -4.85 -4.90
CA SER A 58 15.28 -5.89 -5.85
C SER A 58 14.86 -7.16 -5.11
N ASP A 59 15.73 -7.63 -4.21
CA ASP A 59 15.58 -8.90 -3.52
C ASP A 59 14.43 -8.82 -2.50
N ALA A 60 14.31 -7.67 -1.82
CA ALA A 60 13.17 -7.40 -0.93
C ALA A 60 11.85 -7.41 -1.70
N ARG A 61 11.79 -6.74 -2.86
CA ARG A 61 10.58 -6.66 -3.69
C ARG A 61 10.16 -8.03 -4.20
N ASP A 62 11.11 -8.85 -4.63
CA ASP A 62 10.84 -10.20 -5.13
C ASP A 62 10.29 -11.10 -4.03
N ARG A 63 10.84 -11.02 -2.80
CA ARG A 63 10.33 -11.76 -1.64
C ARG A 63 8.91 -11.36 -1.25
N VAL A 64 8.62 -10.05 -1.19
CA VAL A 64 7.27 -9.54 -0.87
C VAL A 64 6.27 -9.94 -1.95
N SER A 65 6.65 -9.79 -3.23
CA SER A 65 5.80 -10.17 -4.35
C SER A 65 5.48 -11.67 -4.36
N ALA A 66 6.44 -12.52 -4.00
CA ALA A 66 6.22 -13.95 -3.86
C ALA A 66 5.27 -14.29 -2.69
N ALA A 67 5.38 -13.57 -1.57
CA ALA A 67 4.51 -13.77 -0.41
C ALA A 67 3.06 -13.34 -0.67
N LEU A 68 2.84 -12.26 -1.44
CA LEU A 68 1.52 -11.73 -1.77
C LEU A 68 0.77 -12.51 -2.88
N ARG A 69 1.48 -13.35 -3.65
CA ARG A 69 0.88 -14.20 -4.70
C ARG A 69 0.30 -15.51 -4.17
N ARG A 70 0.42 -15.76 -2.86
CA ARG A 70 -0.06 -16.96 -2.18
C ARG A 70 -1.35 -16.66 -1.44
#